data_AF-A0A1Q7YH21-F1
#
_entry.id   AF-A0A1Q7YH21-F1
#
_cell.length_a   1.000
_cell.length_b   1.000
_cell.length_c   1.000
_cell.angle_alpha   90.00
_cell.angle_beta   90.00
_cell.angle_gamma   90.00
#
_symmetry.space_group_name_H-M   'P 1'
#
loop_
_entity.id
_entity.type
_entity.pdbx_description
1 polymer ?
#
loop_
_entity_poly.entity_id
_entity_poly.type
_entity_poly.pdbx_seq_one_letter_code
_entity_poly.pdbx_strand_id
1 'polypeptide(L)'
;MPDTPNYTNNSQLYTVSADDFEFETLEQENGRATVIKFRLDNPRYFAGDVVLVLSGSDIHFHGMIGRIEDGWATATDRRDSLLPATVQ
;
A
#
# COMPACT_ATOMS: atom_id res chain seq x y z
N MET A 1 31.02 17.82 8.49
CA MET A 1 30.71 16.40 8.27
C MET A 1 29.21 16.34 7.99
N PRO A 2 28.75 15.82 6.84
CA PRO A 2 27.33 15.57 6.66
C PRO A 2 26.96 14.32 7.47
N ASP A 3 25.89 14.43 8.26
CA ASP A 3 25.34 13.30 9.01
C ASP A 3 24.98 12.17 8.05
N THR A 4 25.51 10.97 8.30
CA THR A 4 25.13 9.77 7.56
C THR A 4 23.64 9.52 7.78
N PRO A 5 22.80 9.51 6.74
CA PRO A 5 21.39 9.21 6.93
C PRO A 5 21.25 7.81 7.51
N ASN A 6 20.66 7.73 8.71
CA ASN A 6 20.38 6.48 9.38
C ASN A 6 19.24 5.77 8.65
N TYR A 7 19.55 5.05 7.58
CA TYR A 7 18.62 4.13 6.92
C TYR A 7 18.45 2.87 7.77
N THR A 8 17.93 2.99 8.99
CA THR A 8 17.30 1.83 9.64
C THR A 8 15.88 1.73 9.09
N ASN A 9 15.74 1.36 7.80
CA ASN A 9 14.44 1.06 7.24
C ASN A 9 14.10 -0.41 7.56
N ASN A 10 13.53 -0.64 8.74
CA ASN A 10 12.97 -1.94 9.11
C ASN A 10 11.52 -2.09 8.60
N SER A 11 11.19 -1.51 7.44
CA SER A 11 9.85 -1.66 6.84
C SER A 11 9.53 -3.13 6.65
N GLN A 12 8.42 -3.55 7.24
CA GLN A 12 7.84 -4.85 6.99
C GLN A 12 7.06 -4.82 5.68
N LEU A 13 6.95 -5.98 5.05
CA LEU A 13 6.17 -6.15 3.84
C LEU A 13 4.86 -6.89 4.16
N TYR A 14 3.74 -6.27 3.79
CA TYR A 14 2.41 -6.83 3.84
C TYR A 14 2.01 -7.32 2.46
N THR A 15 2.17 -8.62 2.22
CA THR A 15 1.76 -9.25 0.97
C THR A 15 0.31 -9.69 1.04
N VAL A 16 -0.45 -9.40 -0.01
CA VAL A 16 -1.84 -9.87 -0.18
C VAL A 16 -2.11 -10.21 -1.65
N SER A 17 -2.98 -11.19 -1.88
CA SER A 17 -3.43 -11.57 -3.23
C SER A 17 -4.41 -10.54 -3.78
N ALA A 18 -4.27 -10.15 -5.03
CA ALA A 18 -5.19 -9.23 -5.72
C ALA A 18 -6.62 -9.78 -5.79
N ASP A 19 -6.78 -11.11 -5.83
CA ASP A 19 -8.09 -11.77 -5.94
C ASP A 19 -8.93 -11.63 -4.66
N ASP A 20 -8.27 -11.50 -3.50
CA ASP A 20 -8.90 -11.43 -2.18
C ASP A 20 -8.78 -10.03 -1.54
N PHE A 21 -8.15 -9.08 -2.24
CA PHE A 21 -7.82 -7.79 -1.67
C PHE A 21 -8.96 -6.79 -1.82
N GLU A 22 -9.64 -6.53 -0.71
CA GLU A 22 -10.67 -5.51 -0.62
C GLU A 22 -10.06 -4.14 -0.30
N PHE A 23 -10.34 -3.16 -1.15
CA PHE A 23 -9.89 -1.78 -0.97
C PHE A 23 -10.90 -0.78 -1.53
N GLU A 24 -10.82 0.45 -1.03
CA GLU A 24 -11.48 1.63 -1.55
C GLU A 24 -10.45 2.52 -2.26
N THR A 25 -10.79 3.02 -3.44
CA THR A 25 -9.96 3.98 -4.17
C THR A 25 -10.19 5.40 -3.63
N LEU A 26 -9.15 6.01 -3.06
CA LEU A 26 -9.20 7.40 -2.58
C LEU A 26 -8.68 8.40 -3.62
N GLU A 27 -7.66 8.02 -4.39
CA GLU A 27 -7.15 8.79 -5.53
C GLU A 27 -6.94 7.82 -6.71
N GLN A 28 -7.16 8.32 -7.92
CA GLN A 28 -6.92 7.57 -9.15
C GLN A 28 -6.24 8.42 -10.21
N GLU A 29 -5.49 7.75 -11.08
CA GLU A 29 -4.90 8.34 -12.28
C GLU A 29 -5.08 7.38 -13.46
N ASN A 30 -5.61 7.84 -14.59
CA ASN A 30 -5.85 7.03 -15.79
C ASN A 30 -6.63 5.72 -15.52
N GLY A 31 -7.61 5.77 -14.61
CA GLY A 31 -8.43 4.60 -14.23
C GLY A 31 -7.73 3.60 -13.29
N ARG A 32 -6.54 3.94 -12.78
CA ARG A 32 -5.78 3.14 -11.82
C ARG A 32 -5.84 3.77 -10.44
N ALA A 33 -6.01 2.96 -9.39
CA ALA A 33 -6.03 3.43 -8.02
C ALA A 33 -4.60 3.78 -7.56
N THR A 34 -4.33 5.05 -7.28
CA THR A 34 -3.00 5.54 -6.85
C THR A 34 -2.91 5.74 -5.35
N VAL A 35 -4.04 5.97 -4.69
CA VAL A 35 -4.18 5.94 -3.24
C VAL A 35 -5.34 5.03 -2.89
N ILE A 36 -5.07 4.04 -2.04
CA ILE A 36 -6.06 3.05 -1.61
C ILE A 36 -6.25 3.09 -0.10
N LYS A 37 -7.43 2.72 0.34
CA LYS A 37 -7.77 2.47 1.74
C LYS A 37 -8.21 1.02 1.90
N PHE A 38 -7.67 0.31 2.89
CA PHE A 38 -7.96 -1.11 3.09
C PHE A 38 -7.96 -1.46 4.58
N ARG A 39 -8.59 -2.58 4.94
CA ARG A 39 -8.57 -3.10 6.32
C ARG A 39 -7.18 -3.62 6.67
N LEU A 40 -6.68 -3.18 7.82
CA LEU A 40 -5.40 -3.65 8.36
C LEU A 40 -5.51 -3.73 9.88
N ASP A 41 -5.94 -4.90 10.35
CA ASP A 41 -6.16 -5.18 11.78
C ASP A 41 -4.98 -5.91 12.43
N ASN A 42 -3.95 -6.27 11.66
CA ASN A 42 -2.78 -6.95 12.18
C ASN A 42 -1.81 -5.92 12.81
N PRO A 43 -1.61 -5.93 14.15
CA PRO A 43 -0.83 -4.92 14.85
C PRO A 43 0.68 -5.02 14.59
N ARG A 44 1.14 -5.99 13.79
CA ARG A 44 2.54 -6.09 13.38
C ARG A 44 2.95 -5.04 12.35
N TYR A 45 1.97 -4.42 11.70
CA TYR A 45 2.19 -3.46 10.61
C TYR A 45 1.90 -2.04 11.05
N PHE A 46 2.70 -1.11 10.56
CA PHE A 46 2.69 0.29 10.95
C PHE A 46 2.83 1.22 9.74
N ALA A 47 2.57 2.51 9.97
CA ALA A 47 2.93 3.52 8.98
C ALA A 47 4.45 3.47 8.71
N GLY A 48 4.84 3.51 7.44
CA GLY A 48 6.20 3.28 6.96
C GLY A 48 6.44 1.88 6.40
N ASP A 49 5.57 0.91 6.71
CA ASP A 49 5.59 -0.41 6.06
C ASP A 49 5.07 -0.35 4.63
N VAL A 50 5.25 -1.44 3.89
CA VAL A 50 4.87 -1.53 2.47
C VAL A 50 3.79 -2.58 2.29
N VAL A 51 2.73 -2.23 1.58
CA VAL A 51 1.77 -3.21 1.05
C VAL A 51 2.14 -3.61 -0.37
N LEU A 52 2.18 -4.91 -0.63
CA LEU A 52 2.42 -5.51 -1.92
C LEU A 52 1.21 -6.35 -2.32
N VAL A 53 0.47 -5.89 -3.32
CA VAL A 53 -0.66 -6.63 -3.88
C VAL A 53 -0.18 -7.41 -5.09
N LEU A 54 -0.34 -8.73 -5.06
CA LEU A 54 0.17 -9.64 -6.08
C LEU A 54 -0.96 -10.35 -6.83
N SER A 55 -0.86 -10.45 -8.15
CA SER A 55 -1.64 -11.42 -8.94
C SER A 55 -0.68 -12.49 -9.46
N GLY A 56 -0.71 -13.67 -8.84
CA GLY A 56 0.32 -14.68 -9.06
C GLY A 56 1.72 -14.16 -8.71
N SER A 57 2.59 -14.02 -9.71
CA SER A 57 3.95 -13.46 -9.55
C SER A 57 4.05 -11.97 -9.88
N ASP A 58 2.97 -11.36 -10.39
CA ASP A 58 2.98 -9.99 -10.88
C ASP A 58 2.59 -9.00 -9.77
N ILE A 59 3.31 -7.89 -9.69
CA ILE A 59 3.03 -6.82 -8.73
C ILE A 59 1.94 -5.92 -9.32
N HIS A 60 0.82 -5.84 -8.64
CA HIS A 60 -0.30 -4.96 -9.01
C HIS A 60 -0.30 -3.65 -8.24
N PHE A 61 0.29 -3.63 -7.05
CA PHE A 61 0.42 -2.42 -6.24
C PHE A 61 1.63 -2.55 -5.32
N HIS A 62 2.45 -1.51 -5.27
CA HIS A 62 3.60 -1.44 -4.37
C HIS A 62 3.60 -0.08 -3.67
N GLY A 63 2.85 -0.01 -2.57
CA GLY A 63 2.59 1.26 -1.89
C GLY A 63 3.09 1.28 -0.46
N MET A 64 3.68 2.39 -0.06
CA MET A 64 3.99 2.66 1.35
C MET A 64 2.70 2.97 2.10
N ILE A 65 2.52 2.36 3.27
CA ILE A 65 1.45 2.65 4.21
C ILE A 65 1.78 3.98 4.89
N GLY A 66 0.97 5.01 4.64
CA GLY A 66 1.20 6.35 5.18
C GLY A 66 0.50 6.59 6.52
N ARG A 67 -0.64 5.93 6.75
CA ARG A 67 -1.49 6.13 7.94
C ARG A 67 -2.26 4.86 8.25
N ILE A 68 -2.45 4.58 9.54
CA ILE A 68 -3.36 3.55 10.06
C ILE A 68 -4.21 4.17 11.16
N GLU A 69 -5.53 4.16 11.00
CA GLU A 69 -6.52 4.70 11.97
C GLU A 69 -7.75 3.78 12.00
N ASP A 70 -8.22 3.42 13.20
CA ASP A 70 -9.42 2.59 13.41
C ASP A 70 -9.45 1.26 12.62
N GLY A 71 -8.28 0.63 12.46
CA GLY A 71 -8.11 -0.63 11.69
C GLY A 71 -8.15 -0.45 10.17
N TRP A 72 -8.06 0.78 9.68
CA TRP A 72 -7.96 1.12 8.27
C TRP A 72 -6.60 1.73 7.95
N ALA A 73 -5.96 1.22 6.91
CA ALA A 73 -4.70 1.75 6.40
C ALA A 73 -4.92 2.49 5.08
N THR A 74 -4.11 3.52 4.85
CA THR A 74 -3.99 4.18 3.55
C THR A 74 -2.59 3.94 2.99
N ALA A 75 -2.52 3.50 1.74
CA ALA A 75 -1.26 3.33 1.02
C ALA A 75 -1.27 4.04 -0.32
N THR A 76 -0.07 4.36 -0.81
CA THR A 76 0.11 5.17 -2.02
C THR A 76 1.12 4.55 -2.96
N ASP A 77 0.70 4.36 -4.21
CA ASP A 77 1.53 4.00 -5.37
C ASP A 77 1.11 4.87 -6.55
N ARG A 78 1.82 5.98 -6.76
CA ARG A 78 1.48 6.99 -7.78
C ARG A 78 2.02 6.67 -9.17
N ARG A 79 2.87 5.66 -9.33
CA ARG A 79 3.61 5.46 -10.58
C ARG A 79 3.30 4.14 -11.25
N ASP A 80 3.24 3.07 -10.47
CA ASP A 80 3.29 1.72 -11.01
C ASP A 80 2.04 0.89 -10.71
N SER A 81 1.06 1.48 -10.00
CA SER A 81 -0.20 0.82 -9.71
C SER A 81 -0.88 0.29 -10.98
N LEU A 82 -1.26 -0.98 -10.92
CA LEU A 82 -2.09 -1.68 -11.89
C LEU A 82 -3.48 -2.00 -11.32
N LEU A 83 -3.76 -1.62 -10.06
CA LEU A 83 -5.08 -1.82 -9.48
C LEU A 83 -6.10 -0.97 -10.24
N PRO A 84 -7.20 -1.56 -10.73
CA PRO A 84 -8.27 -0.79 -11.33
C PRO A 84 -8.90 0.09 -10.24
N ALA A 85 -9.24 1.32 -10.59
CA ALA A 85 -10.00 2.16 -9.68
C ALA A 85 -11.39 1.54 -9.44
N THR A 86 -11.71 1.36 -8.16
CA THR A 86 -13.01 0.87 -7.71
C THR A 86 -13.92 2.07 -7.51
N VAL A 87 -15.05 2.10 -8.21
CA VAL A 87 -16.14 3.05 -7.91
C VAL A 87 -16.97 2.45 -6.79
N GLN A 88 -17.03 3.11 -5.64
CA GLN A 88 -18.13 2.93 -4.69
C GLN A 88 -19.26 3.89 -5.05
#